data_AF-A0A926EKM5-F1
#
_entry.id   AF-A0A926EKM5-F1
#
_cell.length_a   1.000
_cell.length_b   1.000
_cell.length_c   1.000
_cell.angle_alpha   90.00
_cell.angle_beta   90.00
_cell.angle_gamma   90.00
#
_symmetry.space_group_name_H-M   'P 1'
#
loop_
_entity.id
_entity.type
_entity.pdbx_description
1 polymer ?
#
loop_
_entity_poly.entity_id
_entity_poly.type
_entity_poly.pdbx_seq_one_letter_code
_entity_poly.pdbx_strand_id
1 'polypeptide(L)'
;MSNGLDVFLDATGKLVKTIPTLYEDLAQPAVQETGKFIARIPTAINAALSGIDCWIEGRNYRIKETKKLLEKKLENVNPDKIVPPDSYVAIPALEAISNSMDSEELRNMYANLLANAMNIDTKDSVHPSFVEIIKQLSPLDAQVIKYVRDNAFKLATITFRFQRDNLTPNLGFTNGSIGFEVVSNATCIPLDEMPYHYIQMSLDNLLRLGLIHIDYSKYLDDQTLYDNILEAFSESVEELVKETFNDPKYEDYKIVPAKGRIYSNTLFKIFCDVCV
;
A
#
# COMPACT_ATOMS: atom_id res chain seq x y z
N MET A 1 34.21 10.89 43.55
CA MET A 1 33.32 10.29 42.53
C MET A 1 32.17 9.62 43.26
N SER A 2 30.96 10.21 43.23
CA SER A 2 29.65 9.54 43.48
C SER A 2 28.43 10.46 43.37
N ASN A 3 28.55 11.75 43.08
CA ASN A 3 27.40 12.69 43.10
C ASN A 3 26.40 12.61 41.92
N GLY A 4 26.49 11.60 41.05
CA GLY A 4 25.53 11.39 39.95
C GLY A 4 24.41 10.42 40.29
N LEU A 5 24.67 9.44 41.17
CA LEU A 5 23.71 8.38 41.52
C LEU A 5 22.68 8.88 42.54
N ASP A 6 23.11 9.74 43.48
CA ASP A 6 22.26 10.25 44.56
C ASP A 6 21.21 11.26 44.06
N VAL A 7 21.50 12.03 43.01
CA VAL A 7 20.53 12.95 42.38
C VAL A 7 19.46 12.19 41.62
N PHE A 8 19.81 11.05 41.01
CA PHE A 8 18.87 10.22 40.26
C PHE A 8 17.93 9.45 41.21
N LEU A 9 18.46 8.95 42.34
CA LEU A 9 17.67 8.28 43.38
C LEU A 9 16.70 9.24 44.10
N ASP A 10 17.11 10.48 44.39
CA ASP A 10 16.24 11.50 45.02
C ASP A 10 15.11 11.96 44.08
N ALA A 11 15.37 12.03 42.77
CA ALA A 11 14.34 12.32 41.77
C ALA A 11 13.31 11.17 41.63
N THR A 12 13.76 9.91 41.63
CA THR A 12 12.85 8.75 41.63
C THR A 12 12.08 8.60 42.93
N GLY A 13 12.66 8.94 44.08
CA GLY A 13 12.01 8.89 45.40
C GLY A 13 10.93 9.95 45.60
N LYS A 14 11.06 11.12 44.94
CA LYS A 14 10.03 12.18 44.94
C LYS A 14 8.88 11.90 43.98
N LEU A 15 9.13 11.25 42.83
CA LEU A 15 8.08 10.85 41.89
C LEU A 15 7.12 9.80 42.46
N VAL A 16 7.58 8.93 43.36
CA VAL A 16 6.74 7.91 44.02
C VAL A 16 5.87 8.49 45.14
N LYS A 17 6.18 9.70 45.65
CA LYS A 17 5.47 10.30 46.79
C LYS A 17 4.50 11.43 46.44
N THR A 18 4.30 11.74 45.16
CA THR A 18 3.27 12.70 44.71
C THR A 18 2.11 12.01 43.98
N ILE A 19 1.77 10.79 44.41
CA ILE A 19 0.46 10.19 44.14
C ILE A 19 -0.24 9.85 45.47
N PRO A 20 -0.65 10.87 46.22
CA PRO A 20 -1.92 10.82 46.94
C PRO A 20 -2.73 12.02 46.43
N THR A 21 -3.81 11.87 45.67
CA THR A 21 -5.16 11.67 46.26
C THR A 21 -6.20 11.25 45.21
N LEU A 22 -5.85 10.51 44.14
CA LEU A 22 -6.88 10.03 43.19
C LEU A 22 -7.74 8.87 43.76
N TYR A 23 -7.32 8.31 44.89
CA TYR A 23 -7.98 7.15 45.51
C TYR A 23 -8.97 7.52 46.64
N GLU A 24 -8.96 8.76 47.13
CA GLU A 24 -9.81 9.16 48.28
C GLU A 24 -11.14 9.82 47.86
N ASP A 25 -11.23 10.42 46.66
CA ASP A 25 -12.49 11.01 46.16
C ASP A 25 -13.42 10.00 45.47
N LEU A 26 -13.03 8.72 45.39
CA LEU A 26 -13.88 7.62 44.90
C LEU A 26 -14.90 7.14 45.96
N ALA A 27 -14.93 7.75 47.14
CA ALA A 27 -15.84 7.42 48.23
C ALA A 27 -16.96 8.47 48.39
N GLN A 28 -17.69 8.82 47.33
CA GLN A 28 -19.06 9.35 47.48
C GLN A 28 -20.01 8.79 46.40
N PRO A 29 -21.18 8.25 46.80
CA PRO A 29 -22.13 7.62 45.90
C PRO A 29 -23.01 8.67 45.18
N ALA A 30 -22.40 9.54 44.37
CA ALA A 30 -23.13 10.57 43.62
C ALA A 30 -22.45 11.04 42.30
N VAL A 31 -21.63 10.22 41.65
CA VAL A 31 -21.09 10.51 40.30
C VAL A 31 -21.20 9.29 39.39
N GLN A 32 -22.42 8.76 39.25
CA GLN A 32 -22.72 7.76 38.22
C GLN A 32 -23.14 8.49 36.95
N GLU A 33 -22.19 8.73 36.04
CA GLU A 33 -22.32 8.56 34.58
C GLU A 33 -21.17 9.25 33.80
N THR A 34 -20.43 10.21 34.38
CA THR A 34 -19.34 10.91 33.66
C THR A 34 -17.98 10.18 33.71
N GLY A 35 -17.74 9.32 34.71
CA GLY A 35 -16.45 8.61 34.88
C GLY A 35 -16.20 7.44 33.91
N LYS A 36 -17.26 6.90 33.28
CA LYS A 36 -17.13 5.77 32.34
C LYS A 36 -16.47 6.15 31.01
N PHE A 37 -16.41 7.45 30.67
CA PHE A 37 -15.90 7.89 29.37
C PHE A 37 -14.36 8.02 29.34
N ILE A 38 -13.75 8.44 30.45
CA ILE A 38 -12.28 8.68 30.52
C ILE A 38 -11.50 7.36 30.64
N ALA A 39 -12.02 6.36 31.35
CA ALA A 39 -11.38 5.04 31.46
C ALA A 39 -11.49 4.19 30.15
N ARG A 40 -12.39 4.57 29.23
CA ARG A 40 -12.58 3.87 27.96
C ARG A 40 -11.51 4.19 26.91
N ILE A 41 -10.91 5.38 26.94
CA ILE A 41 -9.89 5.77 25.95
C ILE A 41 -8.57 4.98 26.15
N PRO A 42 -7.97 4.88 27.35
CA PRO A 42 -6.78 4.07 27.56
C PRO A 42 -7.03 2.57 27.34
N THR A 43 -8.20 2.07 27.71
CA THR A 43 -8.59 0.67 27.49
C THR A 43 -8.80 0.35 26.02
N ALA A 44 -9.38 1.27 25.25
CA ALA A 44 -9.51 1.14 23.79
C ALA A 44 -8.17 1.27 23.07
N ILE A 45 -7.26 2.15 23.53
CA ILE A 45 -5.90 2.26 23.03
C ILE A 45 -5.12 0.97 23.32
N ASN A 46 -5.17 0.47 24.56
CA ASN A 46 -4.51 -0.79 24.92
C ASN A 46 -5.12 -1.99 24.19
N ALA A 47 -6.44 -2.02 23.95
CA ALA A 47 -7.06 -3.06 23.13
C ALA A 47 -6.63 -2.96 21.65
N ALA A 48 -6.53 -1.74 21.10
CA ALA A 48 -6.07 -1.50 19.73
C ALA A 48 -4.58 -1.79 19.54
N LEU A 49 -3.75 -1.56 20.56
CA LEU A 49 -2.31 -1.84 20.57
C LEU A 49 -1.97 -3.23 21.10
N SER A 50 -2.93 -3.99 21.65
CA SER A 50 -2.70 -5.33 22.20
C SER A 50 -2.11 -6.31 21.18
N GLY A 51 -2.46 -6.14 19.90
CA GLY A 51 -1.79 -6.82 18.80
C GLY A 51 -0.29 -6.49 18.80
N ILE A 52 0.08 -5.20 18.79
CA ILE A 52 1.46 -4.69 18.77
C ILE A 52 2.26 -5.08 20.03
N ASP A 53 1.63 -5.31 21.18
CA ASP A 53 2.30 -5.80 22.39
C ASP A 53 2.63 -7.29 22.31
N CYS A 54 1.69 -8.11 21.81
CA CYS A 54 1.93 -9.53 21.47
C CYS A 54 3.05 -9.68 20.43
N TRP A 55 3.28 -8.62 19.65
CA TRP A 55 4.25 -8.59 18.57
C TRP A 55 5.71 -8.59 19.04
N ILE A 56 6.01 -8.00 20.20
CA ILE A 56 7.38 -8.00 20.75
C ILE A 56 7.75 -9.40 21.25
N GLU A 57 6.78 -10.14 21.78
CA GLU A 57 6.95 -11.50 22.32
C GLU A 57 6.88 -12.59 21.24
N GLY A 58 6.22 -12.34 20.10
CA GLY A 58 5.99 -13.29 19.01
C GLY A 58 7.11 -13.44 17.96
N ARG A 59 8.25 -12.74 18.07
CA ARG A 59 9.32 -12.75 17.04
C ARG A 59 9.83 -14.16 16.73
N ASN A 60 10.07 -14.98 17.76
CA ASN A 60 10.58 -16.34 17.58
C ASN A 60 9.56 -17.25 16.88
N TYR A 61 8.26 -17.08 17.17
CA TYR A 61 7.19 -17.79 16.49
C TYR A 61 7.13 -17.41 15.01
N ARG A 62 7.23 -16.12 14.69
CA ARG A 62 7.18 -15.65 13.30
C ARG A 62 8.38 -16.04 12.46
N ILE A 63 9.58 -16.05 13.05
CA ILE A 63 10.76 -16.62 12.41
C ILE A 63 10.54 -18.12 12.14
N LYS A 64 9.91 -18.86 13.07
CA LYS A 64 9.60 -20.28 12.86
C LYS A 64 8.61 -20.49 11.72
N GLU A 65 7.54 -19.71 11.64
CA GLU A 65 6.58 -19.79 10.53
C GLU A 65 7.21 -19.38 9.19
N THR A 66 8.06 -18.35 9.20
CA THR A 66 8.85 -17.95 8.01
C THR A 66 9.73 -19.09 7.52
N LYS A 67 10.42 -19.79 8.43
CA LYS A 67 11.24 -20.97 8.08
C LYS A 67 10.40 -22.07 7.43
N LYS A 68 9.24 -22.41 7.97
CA LYS A 68 8.34 -23.40 7.35
C LYS A 68 7.89 -22.98 5.95
N LEU A 69 7.60 -21.69 5.76
CA LEU A 69 7.22 -21.17 4.45
C LEU A 69 8.38 -21.25 3.45
N LEU A 70 9.60 -20.95 3.88
CA LEU A 70 10.81 -21.09 3.06
C LEU A 70 11.11 -22.56 2.74
N GLU A 71 10.97 -23.48 3.69
CA GLU A 71 11.10 -24.93 3.47
C GLU A 71 10.17 -25.38 2.34
N LYS A 72 8.91 -24.95 2.36
CA LYS A 72 7.94 -25.24 1.29
C LYS A 72 8.34 -24.62 -0.05
N LYS A 73 8.80 -23.36 -0.06
CA LYS A 73 9.19 -22.66 -1.30
C LYS A 73 10.45 -23.26 -1.95
N LEU A 74 11.34 -23.83 -1.14
CA LEU A 74 12.60 -24.44 -1.58
C LEU A 74 12.53 -25.96 -1.72
N GLU A 75 11.37 -26.59 -1.48
CA GLU A 75 11.24 -28.06 -1.43
C GLU A 75 11.69 -28.78 -2.72
N ASN A 76 11.60 -28.08 -3.85
CA ASN A 76 11.98 -28.59 -5.18
C ASN A 76 13.34 -28.07 -5.67
N VAL A 77 14.05 -27.27 -4.87
CA VAL A 77 15.39 -26.77 -5.19
C VAL A 77 16.42 -27.81 -4.77
N ASN A 78 17.41 -28.09 -5.63
CA ASN A 78 18.51 -28.97 -5.26
C ASN A 78 19.24 -28.38 -4.03
N PRO A 79 19.42 -29.13 -2.93
CA PRO A 79 20.12 -28.66 -1.74
C PRO A 79 21.49 -28.03 -2.00
N ASP A 80 22.24 -28.51 -3.00
CA ASP A 80 23.56 -27.96 -3.37
C ASP A 80 23.49 -26.54 -3.94
N LYS A 81 22.30 -26.10 -4.37
CA LYS A 81 22.03 -24.75 -4.88
C LYS A 81 21.54 -23.80 -3.80
N ILE A 82 21.23 -24.31 -2.60
CA ILE A 82 20.76 -23.50 -1.48
C ILE A 82 21.97 -22.89 -0.77
N VAL A 83 22.09 -21.57 -0.85
CA VAL A 83 23.19 -20.80 -0.29
C VAL A 83 22.68 -19.77 0.70
N PRO A 84 23.52 -19.28 1.63
CA PRO A 84 23.15 -18.15 2.48
C PRO A 84 22.80 -16.93 1.63
N PRO A 85 21.67 -16.25 1.91
CA PRO A 85 21.31 -15.02 1.21
C PRO A 85 22.22 -13.87 1.64
N ASP A 86 22.32 -12.83 0.82
CA ASP A 86 23.11 -11.66 1.18
C ASP A 86 22.48 -10.92 2.36
N SER A 87 23.29 -10.59 3.36
CA SER A 87 22.79 -10.05 4.63
C SER A 87 22.05 -8.72 4.45
N TYR A 88 22.47 -7.89 3.50
CA TYR A 88 21.83 -6.60 3.21
C TYR A 88 20.43 -6.74 2.58
N VAL A 89 20.06 -7.92 2.07
CA VAL A 89 18.70 -8.26 1.64
C VAL A 89 17.97 -9.02 2.75
N ALA A 90 18.62 -10.05 3.28
CA ALA A 90 17.99 -11.01 4.18
C ALA A 90 17.59 -10.40 5.52
N ILE A 91 18.43 -9.55 6.11
CA ILE A 91 18.14 -8.93 7.42
C ILE A 91 16.90 -8.03 7.30
N PRO A 92 16.85 -7.04 6.38
CA PRO A 92 15.66 -6.22 6.20
C PRO A 92 14.40 -7.03 5.85
N ALA A 93 14.53 -8.08 5.02
CA ALA A 93 13.39 -8.92 4.64
C ALA A 93 12.84 -9.74 5.81
N LEU A 94 13.71 -10.29 6.68
CA LEU A 94 13.29 -11.05 7.86
C LEU A 94 12.61 -10.17 8.91
N GLU A 95 13.07 -8.93 9.07
CA GLU A 95 12.40 -7.94 9.91
C GLU A 95 11.03 -7.57 9.33
N ALA A 96 10.96 -7.32 8.02
CA ALA A 96 9.74 -6.89 7.35
C ALA A 96 8.69 -7.99 7.24
N ILE A 97 9.07 -9.23 6.90
CA ILE A 97 8.13 -10.36 6.88
C ILE A 97 7.57 -10.64 8.26
N SER A 98 8.41 -10.49 9.29
CA SER A 98 7.95 -10.58 10.67
C SER A 98 6.84 -9.58 10.90
N ASN A 99 6.97 -8.34 10.35
CA ASN A 99 6.06 -7.18 10.32
C ASN A 99 4.79 -7.29 9.44
N SER A 100 4.70 -8.30 8.58
CA SER A 100 3.56 -8.46 7.66
C SER A 100 2.91 -9.85 7.72
N MET A 101 3.12 -10.59 8.81
CA MET A 101 2.64 -11.96 8.97
C MET A 101 1.12 -12.14 8.88
N ASP A 102 0.33 -11.10 9.16
CA ASP A 102 -1.14 -11.18 9.11
C ASP A 102 -1.70 -11.07 7.68
N SER A 103 -0.91 -10.56 6.71
CA SER A 103 -1.27 -10.56 5.29
C SER A 103 -0.62 -11.76 4.59
N GLU A 104 -1.44 -12.61 3.99
CA GLU A 104 -0.93 -13.73 3.19
C GLU A 104 -0.19 -13.25 1.95
N GLU A 105 -0.68 -12.19 1.31
CA GLU A 105 -0.09 -11.61 0.11
C GLU A 105 1.33 -11.10 0.38
N LEU A 106 1.49 -10.20 1.35
CA LEU A 106 2.79 -9.60 1.65
C LEU A 106 3.76 -10.64 2.22
N ARG A 107 3.28 -11.55 3.08
CA ARG A 107 4.09 -12.64 3.63
C ARG A 107 4.63 -13.54 2.53
N ASN A 108 3.80 -13.91 1.55
CA ASN A 108 4.23 -14.69 0.40
C ASN A 108 5.26 -13.94 -0.45
N MET A 109 5.11 -12.61 -0.62
CA MET A 109 6.07 -11.82 -1.39
C MET A 109 7.47 -11.79 -0.77
N TYR A 110 7.56 -11.57 0.55
CA TYR A 110 8.84 -11.64 1.25
C TYR A 110 9.43 -13.05 1.25
N ALA A 111 8.60 -14.09 1.37
CA ALA A 111 9.07 -15.47 1.32
C ALA A 111 9.63 -15.84 -0.05
N ASN A 112 8.99 -15.40 -1.14
CA ASN A 112 9.49 -15.56 -2.51
C ASN A 112 10.85 -14.83 -2.67
N LEU A 113 10.94 -13.59 -2.20
CA LEU A 113 12.19 -12.81 -2.24
C LEU A 113 13.32 -13.52 -1.50
N LEU A 114 13.08 -13.98 -0.28
CA LEU A 114 14.05 -14.71 0.55
C LEU A 114 14.44 -16.05 -0.08
N ALA A 115 13.49 -16.81 -0.62
CA ALA A 115 13.77 -18.08 -1.29
C ALA A 115 14.66 -17.88 -2.52
N ASN A 116 14.39 -16.85 -3.34
CA ASN A 116 15.25 -16.48 -4.46
C ASN A 116 16.62 -15.99 -4.01
N ALA A 117 16.71 -15.23 -2.92
CA ALA A 117 18.00 -14.82 -2.36
C ALA A 117 18.84 -16.01 -1.84
N MET A 118 18.18 -17.12 -1.50
CA MET A 118 18.78 -18.35 -1.00
C MET A 118 19.15 -19.35 -2.11
N ASN A 119 18.88 -19.06 -3.38
CA ASN A 119 19.19 -19.96 -4.49
C ASN A 119 20.28 -19.36 -5.38
N ILE A 120 21.39 -20.08 -5.58
CA ILE A 120 22.53 -19.58 -6.37
C ILE A 120 22.16 -19.20 -7.82
N ASP A 121 21.13 -19.84 -8.40
CA ASP A 121 20.70 -19.54 -9.77
C ASP A 121 19.94 -18.21 -9.88
N THR A 122 19.31 -17.74 -8.81
CA THR A 122 18.41 -16.56 -8.83
C THR A 122 18.84 -15.44 -7.91
N LYS A 123 19.79 -15.67 -7.00
CA LYS A 123 20.26 -14.70 -6.01
C LYS A 123 20.70 -13.36 -6.63
N ASP A 124 21.38 -13.39 -7.78
CA ASP A 124 21.86 -12.18 -8.47
C ASP A 124 20.73 -11.30 -9.02
N SER A 125 19.53 -11.85 -9.21
CA SER A 125 18.33 -11.08 -9.62
C SER A 125 17.64 -10.38 -8.45
N VAL A 126 17.99 -10.72 -7.21
CA VAL A 126 17.37 -10.15 -6.01
C VAL A 126 18.01 -8.81 -5.70
N HIS A 127 17.26 -7.74 -5.95
CA HIS A 127 17.71 -6.38 -5.67
C HIS A 127 17.29 -5.93 -4.26
N PRO A 128 18.16 -5.26 -3.47
CA PRO A 128 17.81 -4.77 -2.13
C PRO A 128 16.58 -3.86 -2.09
N SER A 129 16.32 -3.10 -3.16
CA SER A 129 15.12 -2.24 -3.24
C SER A 129 13.81 -3.04 -3.22
N PHE A 130 13.82 -4.34 -3.54
CA PHE A 130 12.59 -5.13 -3.55
C PHE A 130 12.01 -5.28 -2.15
N VAL A 131 12.86 -5.33 -1.11
CA VAL A 131 12.39 -5.30 0.27
C VAL A 131 11.67 -3.98 0.57
N GLU A 132 12.25 -2.86 0.14
CA GLU A 132 11.68 -1.53 0.37
C GLU A 132 10.43 -1.26 -0.48
N ILE A 133 10.32 -1.88 -1.64
CA ILE A 133 9.11 -1.88 -2.46
C ILE A 133 8.00 -2.62 -1.71
N ILE A 134 8.23 -3.88 -1.28
CA ILE A 134 7.20 -4.67 -0.58
C ILE A 134 6.73 -3.96 0.71
N LYS A 135 7.64 -3.29 1.44
CA LYS A 135 7.29 -2.50 2.64
C LYS A 135 6.30 -1.36 2.36
N GLN A 136 6.22 -0.90 1.12
CA GLN A 136 5.34 0.18 0.66
C GLN A 136 4.08 -0.33 -0.06
N LEU A 137 3.84 -1.65 -0.04
CA LEU A 137 2.65 -2.28 -0.61
C LEU A 137 1.64 -2.60 0.47
N SER A 138 0.36 -2.41 0.15
CA SER A 138 -0.78 -3.01 0.83
C SER A 138 -1.10 -4.40 0.24
N PRO A 139 -1.94 -5.21 0.90
CA PRO A 139 -2.44 -6.46 0.34
C PRO A 139 -3.13 -6.25 -1.03
N LEU A 140 -3.88 -5.16 -1.17
CA LEU A 140 -4.51 -4.78 -2.44
C LEU A 140 -3.47 -4.51 -3.54
N ASP A 141 -2.38 -3.81 -3.22
CA ASP A 141 -1.31 -3.58 -4.19
C ASP A 141 -0.70 -4.88 -4.70
N ALA A 142 -0.49 -5.86 -3.82
CA ALA A 142 0.00 -7.17 -4.21
C ALA A 142 -0.97 -7.89 -5.18
N GLN A 143 -2.28 -7.78 -4.96
CA GLN A 143 -3.31 -8.32 -5.85
C GLN A 143 -3.32 -7.59 -7.20
N VAL A 144 -3.22 -6.26 -7.21
CA VAL A 144 -3.13 -5.45 -8.44
C VAL A 144 -1.86 -5.78 -9.22
N ILE A 145 -0.71 -5.93 -8.56
CA ILE A 145 0.55 -6.36 -9.21
C ILE A 145 0.36 -7.71 -9.90
N LYS A 146 -0.24 -8.69 -9.22
CA LYS A 146 -0.51 -10.01 -9.82
C LYS A 146 -1.41 -9.89 -11.05
N TYR A 147 -2.50 -9.12 -10.96
CA TYR A 147 -3.39 -8.88 -12.09
C TYR A 147 -2.66 -8.22 -13.27
N VAL A 148 -1.85 -7.20 -13.00
CA VAL A 148 -1.06 -6.48 -14.01
C VAL A 148 -0.04 -7.41 -14.68
N ARG A 149 0.61 -8.29 -13.93
CA ARG A 149 1.53 -9.32 -14.47
C ARG A 149 0.81 -10.24 -15.44
N ASP A 150 -0.32 -10.79 -15.02
CA ASP A 150 -1.06 -11.80 -15.77
C ASP A 150 -1.77 -11.22 -17.00
N ASN A 151 -2.04 -9.90 -17.02
CA ASN A 151 -2.80 -9.21 -18.06
C ASN A 151 -2.02 -8.11 -18.78
N ALA A 152 -0.68 -8.12 -18.77
CA ALA A 152 0.18 -7.02 -19.23
C ALA A 152 -0.12 -6.42 -20.62
N PHE A 153 -0.82 -7.16 -21.50
CA PHE A 153 -1.19 -6.71 -22.85
C PHE A 153 -2.61 -6.13 -22.97
N LYS A 154 -3.43 -6.17 -21.91
CA LYS A 154 -4.86 -5.83 -21.92
C LYS A 154 -5.24 -4.76 -20.88
N LEU A 155 -4.26 -3.98 -20.41
CA LEU A 155 -4.48 -2.98 -19.38
C LEU A 155 -4.84 -1.62 -19.98
N ALA A 156 -6.14 -1.37 -20.11
CA ALA A 156 -6.68 -0.07 -20.48
C ALA A 156 -6.80 0.86 -19.26
N THR A 157 -6.72 2.16 -19.51
CA THR A 157 -7.06 3.19 -18.51
C THR A 157 -7.62 4.42 -19.21
N ILE A 158 -8.41 5.21 -18.49
CA ILE A 158 -8.92 6.51 -18.96
C ILE A 158 -8.55 7.59 -17.94
N THR A 159 -8.13 8.75 -18.42
CA THR A 159 -8.20 9.97 -17.62
C THR A 159 -9.38 10.81 -18.11
N PHE A 160 -10.25 11.23 -17.20
CA PHE A 160 -11.38 12.10 -17.49
C PHE A 160 -10.97 13.54 -17.26
N ARG A 161 -11.15 14.37 -18.28
CA ARG A 161 -10.80 15.79 -18.24
C ARG A 161 -12.02 16.67 -18.43
N PHE A 162 -12.01 17.84 -17.79
CA PHE A 162 -12.98 18.90 -18.04
C PHE A 162 -12.29 20.06 -18.77
N GLN A 163 -12.60 20.24 -20.06
CA GLN A 163 -11.83 21.12 -20.95
C GLN A 163 -12.72 21.88 -21.94
N ARG A 164 -12.20 23.01 -22.44
CA ARG A 164 -12.94 23.89 -23.37
C ARG A 164 -13.11 23.23 -24.75
N ASP A 165 -14.30 23.35 -25.34
CA ASP A 165 -14.74 22.67 -26.57
C ASP A 165 -13.91 23.01 -27.84
N ASN A 166 -13.09 24.06 -27.81
CA ASN A 166 -12.49 24.67 -29.02
C ASN A 166 -10.99 24.42 -29.26
N LEU A 167 -10.37 23.41 -28.63
CA LEU A 167 -8.99 23.01 -28.91
C LEU A 167 -8.97 21.60 -29.52
N THR A 168 -8.91 21.56 -30.86
CA THR A 168 -8.67 20.38 -31.74
C THR A 168 -9.16 19.01 -31.23
N PRO A 169 -10.27 18.47 -31.78
CA PRO A 169 -10.85 17.18 -31.37
C PRO A 169 -9.93 15.96 -31.50
N ASN A 170 -8.81 16.07 -32.23
CA ASN A 170 -7.99 14.95 -32.68
C ASN A 170 -6.51 15.01 -32.28
N LEU A 171 -6.08 16.05 -31.56
CA LEU A 171 -4.77 16.04 -30.92
C LEU A 171 -5.00 15.60 -29.47
N GLY A 172 -4.57 14.38 -29.14
CA GLY A 172 -4.49 13.94 -27.75
C GLY A 172 -3.75 14.99 -26.90
N PHE A 173 -4.05 15.02 -25.61
CA PHE A 173 -3.54 16.03 -24.69
C PHE A 173 -2.02 16.24 -24.82
N THR A 174 -1.62 17.42 -25.30
CA THR A 174 -0.25 17.93 -25.18
C THR A 174 -0.16 18.84 -23.95
N ASN A 175 1.00 18.90 -23.30
CA ASN A 175 1.32 19.91 -22.27
C ASN A 175 1.03 21.31 -22.83
N GLY A 176 -0.14 21.88 -22.49
CA GLY A 176 -0.63 23.14 -23.05
C GLY A 176 -2.15 23.24 -23.28
N SER A 177 -2.90 22.14 -23.17
CA SER A 177 -4.37 22.20 -23.35
C SER A 177 -5.06 22.84 -22.13
N ILE A 178 -6.02 23.75 -22.36
CA ILE A 178 -6.77 24.45 -21.31
C ILE A 178 -7.85 23.53 -20.73
N GLY A 179 -7.70 23.13 -19.47
CA GLY A 179 -8.68 22.32 -18.75
C GLY A 179 -8.12 21.71 -17.47
N PHE A 180 -8.95 20.90 -16.81
CA PHE A 180 -8.63 20.24 -15.55
C PHE A 180 -8.69 18.72 -15.73
N GLU A 181 -7.80 17.99 -15.07
CA GLU A 181 -7.99 16.57 -14.84
C GLU A 181 -8.99 16.41 -13.70
N VAL A 182 -10.01 15.58 -13.89
CA VAL A 182 -11.10 15.36 -12.94
C VAL A 182 -10.93 14.01 -12.25
N VAL A 183 -10.65 12.96 -13.04
CA VAL A 183 -10.36 11.62 -12.55
C VAL A 183 -9.19 11.06 -13.35
N SER A 184 -8.11 10.70 -12.66
CA SER A 184 -6.93 10.05 -13.25
C SER A 184 -7.04 8.53 -13.15
N ASN A 185 -6.34 7.82 -14.03
CA ASN A 185 -6.09 6.38 -13.91
C ASN A 185 -7.34 5.49 -13.76
N ALA A 186 -8.50 5.93 -14.27
CA ALA A 186 -9.73 5.14 -14.22
C ALA A 186 -9.53 3.81 -14.94
N THR A 187 -9.91 2.71 -14.30
CA THR A 187 -9.68 1.35 -14.80
C THR A 187 -10.72 0.39 -14.22
N CYS A 188 -10.97 -0.71 -14.92
CA CYS A 188 -11.86 -1.79 -14.49
C CYS A 188 -11.06 -3.07 -14.21
N ILE A 189 -10.09 -3.00 -13.30
CA ILE A 189 -9.43 -4.21 -12.79
C ILE A 189 -10.40 -4.92 -11.82
N PRO A 190 -10.85 -6.15 -12.13
CA PRO A 190 -11.87 -6.84 -11.35
C PRO A 190 -11.24 -7.57 -10.16
N LEU A 191 -11.10 -6.87 -9.02
CA LEU A 191 -10.68 -7.46 -7.75
C LEU A 191 -11.83 -7.34 -6.73
N ASP A 192 -12.48 -8.46 -6.41
CA ASP A 192 -13.41 -8.68 -5.28
C ASP A 192 -14.32 -7.49 -4.92
N GLU A 193 -15.01 -6.92 -5.91
CA GLU A 193 -15.94 -5.78 -5.74
C GLU A 193 -15.32 -4.53 -5.09
N MET A 194 -13.99 -4.40 -5.15
CA MET A 194 -13.27 -3.27 -4.59
C MET A 194 -13.71 -1.97 -5.27
N PRO A 195 -14.06 -0.92 -4.50
CA PRO A 195 -14.36 0.38 -5.07
C PRO A 195 -13.20 0.87 -5.94
N TYR A 196 -13.53 1.39 -7.13
CA TYR A 196 -12.53 1.76 -8.13
C TYR A 196 -11.46 2.73 -7.63
N HIS A 197 -11.80 3.64 -6.72
CA HIS A 197 -10.83 4.59 -6.15
C HIS A 197 -9.71 3.92 -5.34
N TYR A 198 -9.94 2.75 -4.73
CA TYR A 198 -8.88 1.98 -4.07
C TYR A 198 -7.95 1.33 -5.09
N ILE A 199 -8.50 0.86 -6.22
CA ILE A 199 -7.70 0.35 -7.34
C ILE A 199 -6.86 1.48 -7.95
N GLN A 200 -7.44 2.67 -8.12
CA GLN A 200 -6.73 3.86 -8.61
C GLN A 200 -5.60 4.26 -7.66
N MET A 201 -5.86 4.29 -6.34
CA MET A 201 -4.82 4.55 -5.33
C MET A 201 -3.70 3.52 -5.39
N SER A 202 -4.03 2.25 -5.64
CA SER A 202 -3.03 1.20 -5.83
C SER A 202 -2.19 1.45 -7.07
N LEU A 203 -2.82 1.76 -8.21
CA LEU A 203 -2.11 2.12 -9.44
C LEU A 203 -1.19 3.34 -9.25
N ASP A 204 -1.65 4.37 -8.53
CA ASP A 204 -0.84 5.55 -8.19
C ASP A 204 0.39 5.16 -7.36
N ASN A 205 0.23 4.23 -6.43
CA ASN A 205 1.35 3.70 -5.66
C ASN A 205 2.34 2.94 -6.55
N LEU A 206 1.86 2.10 -7.47
CA LEU A 206 2.72 1.39 -8.42
C LEU A 206 3.43 2.33 -9.40
N LEU A 207 2.77 3.42 -9.83
CA LEU A 207 3.38 4.50 -10.61
C LEU A 207 4.50 5.19 -9.80
N ARG A 208 4.21 5.56 -8.55
CA ARG A 208 5.17 6.19 -7.62
C ARG A 208 6.39 5.32 -7.36
N LEU A 209 6.20 4.01 -7.24
CA LEU A 209 7.27 3.02 -7.07
C LEU A 209 8.04 2.75 -8.37
N GLY A 210 7.61 3.34 -9.49
CA GLY A 210 8.24 3.15 -10.80
C GLY A 210 8.10 1.73 -11.31
N LEU A 211 7.05 1.00 -10.90
CA LEU A 211 6.76 -0.36 -11.34
C LEU A 211 5.99 -0.36 -12.67
N ILE A 212 5.06 0.58 -12.83
CA ILE A 212 4.28 0.74 -14.06
C ILE A 212 4.46 2.14 -14.63
N HIS A 213 4.06 2.32 -15.89
CA HIS A 213 3.85 3.63 -16.50
C HIS A 213 2.56 3.63 -17.31
N ILE A 214 1.99 4.82 -17.49
CA ILE A 214 0.79 5.02 -18.29
C ILE A 214 1.13 5.96 -19.45
N ASP A 215 0.74 5.55 -20.65
CA ASP A 215 0.89 6.36 -21.86
C ASP A 215 -0.50 6.66 -22.43
N TYR A 216 -0.92 7.92 -22.34
CA TYR A 216 -2.19 8.42 -22.88
C TYR A 216 -2.11 8.81 -24.37
N SER A 217 -0.94 8.67 -25.00
CA SER A 217 -0.79 8.80 -26.46
C SER A 217 -1.01 7.47 -27.19
N LYS A 218 -1.11 6.37 -26.44
CA LYS A 218 -1.29 5.01 -26.95
C LYS A 218 -2.50 4.37 -26.31
N TYR A 219 -3.24 3.64 -27.11
CA TYR A 219 -4.41 2.90 -26.65
C TYR A 219 -4.42 1.50 -27.27
N LEU A 220 -5.23 0.62 -26.68
CA LEU A 220 -5.47 -0.73 -27.18
C LEU A 220 -6.51 -0.69 -28.30
N ASP A 221 -6.38 -1.59 -29.28
CA ASP A 221 -7.35 -1.72 -30.37
C ASP A 221 -8.73 -2.15 -29.85
N ASP A 222 -8.75 -2.97 -28.80
CA ASP A 222 -9.98 -3.47 -28.17
C ASP A 222 -10.73 -2.34 -27.45
N GLN A 223 -11.76 -1.81 -28.12
CA GLN A 223 -12.59 -0.72 -27.61
C GLN A 223 -13.45 -1.14 -26.41
N THR A 224 -13.80 -2.43 -26.30
CA THR A 224 -14.67 -2.91 -25.23
C THR A 224 -14.08 -2.66 -23.84
N LEU A 225 -12.76 -2.71 -23.71
CA LEU A 225 -12.04 -2.38 -22.47
C LEU A 225 -12.26 -0.92 -22.04
N TYR A 226 -12.31 0.00 -23.00
CA TYR A 226 -12.54 1.41 -22.73
C TYR A 226 -14.00 1.71 -22.47
N ASP A 227 -14.90 1.09 -23.23
CA ASP A 227 -16.35 1.27 -23.07
C ASP A 227 -16.79 0.84 -21.65
N ASN A 228 -16.24 -0.27 -21.13
CA ASN A 228 -16.47 -0.70 -19.75
C ASN A 228 -16.02 0.35 -18.72
N ILE A 229 -14.88 1.01 -18.94
CA ILE A 229 -14.38 2.07 -18.05
C ILE A 229 -15.27 3.31 -18.15
N LEU A 230 -15.73 3.66 -19.35
CA LEU A 230 -16.65 4.79 -19.53
C LEU A 230 -17.96 4.55 -18.81
N GLU A 231 -18.56 3.36 -18.96
CA GLU A 231 -19.80 2.97 -18.29
C GLU A 231 -19.65 2.98 -16.77
N ALA A 232 -18.53 2.47 -16.24
CA ALA A 232 -18.29 2.38 -14.81
C ALA A 232 -18.07 3.74 -14.12
N PHE A 233 -17.61 4.77 -14.85
CA PHE A 233 -17.20 6.05 -14.27
C PHE A 233 -18.04 7.25 -14.74
N SER A 234 -18.85 7.14 -15.79
CA SER A 234 -19.53 8.29 -16.39
C SER A 234 -20.41 9.06 -15.41
N GLU A 235 -21.22 8.37 -14.61
CA GLU A 235 -22.13 9.00 -13.66
C GLU A 235 -21.39 9.76 -12.57
N SER A 236 -20.39 9.13 -11.94
CA SER A 236 -19.61 9.75 -10.86
C SER A 236 -18.75 10.92 -11.35
N VAL A 237 -18.22 10.84 -12.57
CA VAL A 237 -17.49 11.95 -13.20
C VAL A 237 -18.42 13.11 -13.52
N GLU A 238 -19.62 12.85 -14.04
CA GLU A 238 -20.62 13.90 -14.29
C GLU A 238 -21.05 14.61 -13.01
N GLU A 239 -21.32 13.86 -11.95
CA GLU A 239 -21.69 14.41 -10.63
C GLU A 239 -20.56 15.30 -10.09
N LEU A 240 -19.33 14.79 -10.07
CA LEU A 240 -18.15 15.53 -9.62
C LEU A 240 -17.93 16.84 -10.39
N VAL A 241 -18.13 16.82 -11.71
CA VAL A 241 -18.00 18.03 -12.54
C VAL A 241 -19.12 19.02 -12.24
N LYS A 242 -20.38 18.57 -12.11
CA LYS A 242 -21.51 19.44 -11.77
C LYS A 242 -21.33 20.12 -10.41
N GLU A 243 -20.79 19.41 -9.43
CA GLU A 243 -20.52 19.95 -8.09
C GLU A 243 -19.33 20.92 -8.09
N THR A 244 -18.26 20.58 -8.80
CA THR A 244 -16.99 21.33 -8.75
C THR A 244 -16.97 22.55 -9.69
N PHE A 245 -17.64 22.46 -10.85
CA PHE A 245 -17.53 23.42 -11.94
C PHE A 245 -18.90 24.01 -12.34
N ASN A 246 -19.67 24.51 -11.37
CA ASN A 246 -21.00 25.11 -11.59
C ASN A 246 -21.01 26.60 -12.00
N ASP A 247 -19.83 27.20 -12.19
CA ASP A 247 -19.68 28.62 -12.54
C ASP A 247 -19.94 28.85 -14.04
N PRO A 248 -20.74 29.87 -14.44
CA PRO A 248 -20.99 30.21 -15.84
C PRO A 248 -19.75 30.36 -16.73
N LYS A 249 -18.58 30.68 -16.17
CA LYS A 249 -17.33 30.73 -16.94
C LYS A 249 -16.93 29.39 -17.58
N TYR A 250 -17.53 28.28 -17.14
CA TYR A 250 -17.31 26.93 -17.65
C TYR A 250 -18.40 26.46 -18.63
N GLU A 251 -19.28 27.34 -19.11
CA GLU A 251 -20.35 26.99 -20.06
C GLU A 251 -19.81 26.34 -21.36
N ASP A 252 -18.62 26.76 -21.82
CA ASP A 252 -17.95 26.20 -23.01
C ASP A 252 -17.11 24.93 -22.72
N TYR A 253 -17.17 24.36 -21.51
CA TYR A 253 -16.36 23.21 -21.10
C TYR A 253 -17.16 21.91 -21.18
N LYS A 254 -16.46 20.82 -21.52
CA LYS A 254 -17.03 19.48 -21.62
C LYS A 254 -16.12 18.43 -20.99
N ILE A 255 -16.72 17.31 -20.60
CA ILE A 255 -15.99 16.11 -20.17
C ILE A 255 -15.41 15.42 -21.41
N VAL A 256 -14.11 15.15 -21.39
CA VAL A 256 -13.39 14.47 -22.46
C VAL A 256 -12.60 13.31 -21.86
N PRO A 257 -12.94 12.05 -22.20
CA PRO A 257 -12.13 10.90 -21.81
C PRO A 257 -10.91 10.77 -22.72
N ALA A 258 -9.72 10.70 -22.13
CA ALA A 258 -8.49 10.38 -22.84
C ALA A 258 -8.08 8.93 -22.55
N LYS A 259 -8.09 8.11 -23.61
CA LYS A 259 -7.73 6.70 -23.56
C LYS A 259 -6.23 6.55 -23.40
N GLY A 260 -5.82 5.69 -22.48
CA GLY A 260 -4.42 5.33 -22.26
C GLY A 260 -4.23 3.83 -22.11
N ARG A 261 -2.98 3.44 -21.98
CA ARG A 261 -2.57 2.07 -21.70
C ARG A 261 -1.56 2.03 -20.57
N ILE A 262 -1.71 1.03 -19.70
CA ILE A 262 -0.76 0.73 -18.63
C ILE A 262 0.30 -0.23 -19.17
N TYR A 263 1.56 0.02 -18.82
CA TYR A 263 2.70 -0.77 -19.22
C TYR A 263 3.56 -1.15 -18.01
N SER A 264 4.06 -2.37 -18.01
CA SER A 264 5.12 -2.81 -17.10
C SER A 264 6.50 -2.55 -17.70
N ASN A 265 7.44 -2.13 -16.85
CA ASN A 265 8.84 -1.95 -17.24
C ASN A 265 9.71 -3.15 -16.81
N THR A 266 11.01 -3.09 -17.07
CA THR A 266 11.96 -4.15 -16.70
C THR A 266 12.01 -4.36 -15.18
N LEU A 267 11.95 -3.28 -14.38
CA LEU A 267 11.96 -3.37 -12.92
C LEU A 267 10.77 -4.20 -12.42
N PHE A 268 9.57 -3.95 -12.94
CA PHE A 268 8.37 -4.71 -12.57
C PHE A 268 8.44 -6.18 -12.96
N LYS A 269 8.99 -6.50 -14.14
CA LYS A 269 9.13 -7.90 -14.58
C LYS A 269 10.05 -8.67 -13.63
N ILE A 270 11.24 -8.14 -13.35
CA ILE A 270 12.19 -8.77 -12.42
C ILE A 270 11.60 -8.83 -11.01
N PHE A 271 10.95 -7.76 -10.55
CA PHE A 271 10.27 -7.75 -9.26
C PHE A 271 9.21 -8.85 -9.17
N CYS A 272 8.38 -9.02 -10.20
CA CYS A 272 7.39 -10.09 -10.23
C CYS A 272 8.04 -11.48 -10.23
N ASP A 273 9.11 -11.68 -10.99
CA ASP A 273 9.78 -12.98 -11.06
C ASP A 273 10.45 -13.37 -9.72
N VAL A 274 10.91 -12.38 -8.95
CA VAL A 274 11.54 -12.60 -7.64
C VAL A 274 10.53 -12.67 -6.50
N CYS A 275 9.47 -11.85 -6.54
CA CYS A 275 8.60 -11.61 -5.40
C CYS A 275 7.18 -12.16 -5.55
N VAL A 276 6.66 -12.40 -6.75
CA VAL A 276 5.23 -12.73 -6.98
C VAL A 276 5.07 -14.16 -7.46
#